data_AF-A0A6B3H754-F1
#
_entry.id   AF-A0A6B3H754-F1
#
_cell.length_a   1.000
_cell.length_b   1.000
_cell.length_c   1.000
_cell.angle_alpha   90.00
_cell.angle_beta   90.00
_cell.angle_gamma   90.00
#
_symmetry.space_group_name_H-M   'P 1'
#
loop_
_entity.id
_entity.type
_entity.pdbx_description
1 polymer ?
#
loop_
_entity_poly.entity_id
_entity_poly.type
_entity_poly.pdbx_seq_one_letter_code
_entity_poly.pdbx_strand_id
1 'polypeptide(L)'
;WAFGRELLLDGLNSPSGDGDVHIGPTEPEGLGDVHIRLQVGADRALFRAGTAPLVAFLDRTDKLVPLGQEHTLGDFDGNLEEALGRILAE
;
A
#
# COMPACT_ATOMS: atom_id res chain seq x y z
N TRP A 1 6.64 -3.30 8.03
CA TRP A 1 6.64 -2.28 6.97
C TRP A 1 5.21 -1.96 6.61
N ALA A 2 4.92 -0.68 6.39
CA ALA A 2 3.68 -0.20 5.82
C ALA A 2 4.04 0.84 4.76
N PHE A 3 3.28 0.87 3.67
CA PHE A 3 3.45 1.79 2.56
C PHE A 3 2.10 1.93 1.82
N GLY A 4 1.97 2.99 1.02
CA GLY A 4 0.73 3.30 0.32
C GLY A 4 0.29 2.18 -0.63
N ARG A 5 -1.02 1.93 -0.69
CA ARG A 5 -1.62 1.04 -1.69
C ARG A 5 -1.34 1.53 -3.11
N GLU A 6 -1.37 2.85 -3.31
CA GLU A 6 -1.03 3.51 -4.57
C GLU A 6 0.39 3.16 -5.04
N LEU A 7 1.37 3.13 -4.12
CA LEU A 7 2.75 2.76 -4.47
C LEU A 7 2.84 1.32 -4.99
N LEU A 8 2.06 0.41 -4.41
CA LEU A 8 2.01 -0.97 -4.89
C LEU A 8 1.36 -1.05 -6.28
N LEU A 9 0.29 -0.27 -6.52
CA LEU A 9 -0.41 -0.21 -7.80
C LEU A 9 0.50 0.34 -8.93
N ASP A 10 1.16 1.46 -8.69
CA ASP A 10 2.09 2.09 -9.65
C ASP A 10 3.26 1.16 -9.94
N GLY A 11 3.81 0.55 -8.87
CA GLY A 11 4.92 -0.39 -8.91
C GLY A 11 4.65 -1.68 -9.69
N LEU A 12 3.39 -2.02 -9.99
CA LEU A 12 3.08 -3.14 -10.90
C LEU A 12 3.42 -2.82 -12.36
N ASN A 13 3.39 -1.54 -12.74
CA ASN A 13 3.49 -1.10 -14.14
C ASN A 13 4.84 -0.44 -14.43
N SER A 14 5.41 0.28 -13.47
CA SER A 14 6.68 0.97 -13.64
C SER A 14 7.48 1.01 -12.33
N PRO A 15 8.79 1.27 -12.38
CA PRO A 15 9.56 1.55 -11.17
C PRO A 15 9.00 2.78 -10.44
N SER A 16 8.65 2.63 -9.16
CA SER A 16 8.00 3.66 -8.34
C SER A 16 8.55 3.68 -6.91
N GLY A 17 8.51 4.86 -6.29
CA GLY A 17 8.85 5.09 -4.88
C GLY A 17 9.97 6.12 -4.69
N ASP A 18 9.71 7.13 -3.85
CA ASP A 18 10.64 8.24 -3.57
C ASP A 18 11.26 8.19 -2.15
N GLY A 19 11.10 7.06 -1.45
CA GLY A 19 11.56 6.89 -0.08
C GLY A 19 12.17 5.52 0.19
N ASP A 20 11.97 5.02 1.41
CA ASP A 20 12.58 3.76 1.86
C ASP A 20 12.02 2.51 1.14
N VAL A 21 10.90 2.64 0.44
CA VAL A 21 10.25 1.57 -0.32
C VAL A 21 10.29 1.90 -1.80
N HIS A 22 10.80 0.98 -2.61
CA HIS A 22 10.73 1.05 -4.07
C HIS A 22 10.13 -0.24 -4.62
N ILE A 23 9.24 -0.12 -5.59
CA ILE A 23 8.51 -1.23 -6.20
C ILE A 23 8.65 -1.13 -7.72
N GLY A 24 8.84 -2.24 -8.42
CA GLY A 24 8.87 -2.24 -9.87
C GLY A 24 8.82 -3.64 -10.47
N PRO A 25 8.38 -3.78 -11.74
CA PRO A 25 8.34 -5.07 -12.42
C PRO A 25 9.74 -5.65 -12.59
N THR A 26 9.86 -6.99 -12.54
CA THR A 26 11.15 -7.67 -12.75
C THR A 26 11.57 -7.69 -14.22
N GLU A 27 10.60 -7.68 -15.14
CA GLU A 27 10.81 -7.71 -16.58
C GLU A 27 9.95 -6.63 -17.27
N PRO A 28 10.39 -6.08 -18.42
CA PRO A 28 9.66 -5.00 -19.10
C PRO A 28 8.35 -5.44 -19.76
N GLU A 29 8.17 -6.74 -20.05
CA GLU A 29 7.03 -7.25 -20.82
C GLU A 29 6.38 -8.45 -20.11
N GLY A 30 5.06 -8.36 -19.88
CA GLY A 30 4.23 -9.45 -19.35
C GLY A 30 3.88 -9.35 -17.86
N LEU A 31 2.90 -10.17 -17.43
CA LEU A 31 2.53 -10.33 -16.01
C LEU A 31 3.56 -11.25 -15.33
N GLY A 32 4.71 -10.69 -15.00
CA GLY A 32 5.81 -11.39 -14.33
C GLY A 32 5.76 -11.27 -12.81
N ASP A 33 6.93 -11.13 -12.22
CA ASP A 33 7.06 -10.79 -10.80
C ASP A 33 7.33 -9.29 -10.62
N VAL A 34 7.22 -8.84 -9.39
CA VAL A 34 7.53 -7.49 -8.93
C VAL A 34 8.62 -7.58 -7.87
N HIS A 35 9.60 -6.70 -7.97
CA HIS A 35 10.56 -6.47 -6.91
C HIS A 35 10.05 -5.41 -5.94
N ILE A 36 10.14 -5.72 -4.63
CA ILE A 36 9.91 -4.77 -3.55
C ILE A 36 11.23 -4.62 -2.81
N ARG A 37 11.83 -3.44 -2.88
CA ARG A 37 13.06 -3.10 -2.16
C ARG A 37 12.73 -2.22 -0.96
N LEU A 38 13.24 -2.61 0.20
CA LEU A 38 13.13 -1.87 1.45
C LEU A 38 14.53 -1.41 1.87
N GLN A 39 14.66 -0.17 2.32
CA GLN A 39 15.92 0.44 2.72
C GLN A 39 15.80 1.09 4.10
N VAL A 40 16.74 0.82 5.01
CA VAL A 40 16.85 1.48 6.32
C VAL A 40 18.31 1.89 6.51
N GLY A 41 18.59 3.19 6.40
CA GLY A 41 19.97 3.67 6.38
C GLY A 41 20.77 3.00 5.26
N ALA A 42 21.83 2.27 5.63
CA ALA A 42 22.67 1.52 4.69
C ALA A 42 22.14 0.10 4.36
N ASP A 43 21.22 -0.43 5.18
CA ASP A 43 20.72 -1.79 5.03
C ASP A 43 19.62 -1.88 3.97
N ARG A 44 19.62 -2.97 3.22
CA ARG A 44 18.66 -3.22 2.12
C ARG A 44 18.14 -4.65 2.15
N ALA A 45 16.84 -4.79 1.91
CA ALA A 45 16.18 -6.07 1.65
C ALA A 45 15.47 -6.01 0.31
N LEU A 46 15.60 -7.07 -0.49
CA LEU A 46 14.93 -7.22 -1.78
C LEU A 46 14.02 -8.44 -1.73
N PHE A 47 12.74 -8.22 -2.02
CA PHE A 47 11.72 -9.24 -2.12
C PHE A 47 11.26 -9.37 -3.56
N ARG A 48 10.83 -10.58 -3.94
CA ARG A 48 10.21 -10.88 -5.22
C ARG A 48 8.83 -11.47 -4.95
N ALA A 49 7.81 -10.96 -5.63
CA ALA A 49 6.43 -11.39 -5.46
C ALA A 49 5.74 -11.50 -6.82
N GLY A 50 4.84 -12.47 -6.98
CA GLY A 50 4.07 -12.63 -8.21
C GLY A 50 3.08 -11.48 -8.44
N THR A 51 2.99 -10.99 -9.67
CA THR A 51 2.04 -9.90 -10.01
C THR A 51 0.59 -10.34 -9.82
N ALA A 52 0.21 -11.55 -10.24
CA ALA A 52 -1.16 -12.05 -10.15
C ALA A 52 -1.77 -12.00 -8.73
N PRO A 53 -1.11 -12.54 -7.68
CA PRO A 53 -1.65 -12.44 -6.32
C PRO A 53 -1.70 -11.00 -5.79
N LEU A 54 -0.77 -10.12 -6.20
CA LEU A 54 -0.80 -8.70 -5.84
C LEU A 54 -1.99 -7.97 -6.48
N VAL A 55 -2.25 -8.21 -7.77
CA VAL A 55 -3.42 -7.68 -8.48
C VAL A 55 -4.72 -8.16 -7.82
N ALA A 56 -4.83 -9.46 -7.52
CA ALA A 56 -6.01 -10.00 -6.84
C ALA A 56 -6.19 -9.45 -5.43
N PHE A 57 -5.10 -9.11 -4.73
CA PHE A 57 -5.16 -8.40 -3.46
C PHE A 57 -5.68 -6.97 -3.65
N LEU A 58 -5.09 -6.19 -4.56
CA LEU A 58 -5.48 -4.81 -4.83
C LEU A 58 -6.95 -4.69 -5.25
N ASP A 59 -7.43 -5.56 -6.15
CA ASP A 59 -8.85 -5.61 -6.57
C ASP A 59 -9.80 -5.83 -5.38
N ARG A 60 -9.44 -6.72 -4.44
CA ARG A 60 -10.23 -6.93 -3.21
C ARG A 60 -10.23 -5.70 -2.30
N THR A 61 -9.11 -4.98 -2.21
CA THR A 61 -9.07 -3.74 -1.41
C THR A 61 -9.89 -2.63 -2.04
N ASP A 62 -9.85 -2.50 -3.37
CA ASP A 62 -10.58 -1.46 -4.11
C ASP A 62 -12.09 -1.67 -4.02
N LYS A 63 -12.57 -2.92 -4.05
CA LYS A 63 -13.98 -3.26 -3.81
C LYS A 63 -14.49 -2.87 -2.43
N LEU A 64 -13.62 -2.81 -1.42
CA LEU A 64 -13.98 -2.42 -0.05
C LEU A 64 -13.89 -0.91 0.14
N VAL A 65 -12.80 -0.33 -0.34
CA VAL A 65 -12.50 1.10 -0.27
C VAL A 65 -11.91 1.50 -1.63
N PRO A 66 -12.72 2.06 -2.54
CA PRO A 66 -12.21 2.49 -3.85
C PRO A 66 -11.07 3.49 -3.70
N LEU A 67 -10.08 3.45 -4.60
CA LEU A 67 -9.04 4.48 -4.64
C LEU A 67 -9.66 5.88 -4.80
N GLY A 68 -9.22 6.83 -3.96
CA GLY A 68 -9.77 8.18 -3.87
C GLY A 68 -11.01 8.31 -2.98
N GLN A 69 -11.52 7.20 -2.43
CA GLN A 69 -12.67 7.14 -1.52
C GLN A 69 -12.29 6.72 -0.09
N GLU A 70 -11.01 6.79 0.25
CA GLU A 70 -10.49 6.40 1.56
C GLU A 70 -11.15 7.20 2.70
N HIS A 71 -11.47 8.47 2.48
CA HIS A 71 -12.09 9.35 3.48
C HIS A 71 -13.63 9.29 3.49
N THR A 72 -14.26 8.63 2.51
CA THR A 72 -15.74 8.63 2.38
C THR A 72 -16.43 7.53 3.17
N LEU A 73 -15.72 6.48 3.59
CA LEU A 73 -16.32 5.36 4.32
C LEU A 73 -16.36 5.57 5.84
N GLY A 74 -15.91 6.72 6.32
CA GLY A 74 -16.06 7.16 7.70
C GLY A 74 -15.11 8.30 8.04
N ASP A 75 -15.60 9.26 8.82
CA ASP A 75 -14.72 10.16 9.58
C ASP A 75 -14.16 9.36 10.78
N PHE A 76 -13.15 8.54 10.50
CA PHE A 76 -12.55 7.66 11.51
C PHE A 76 -11.86 8.47 12.62
N ASP A 77 -11.34 9.65 12.30
CA ASP A 77 -10.69 10.52 13.27
C ASP A 77 -11.72 11.18 14.19
N GLY A 78 -12.77 11.80 13.62
CA GLY A 78 -13.83 12.44 14.41
C GLY A 78 -14.58 11.47 15.31
N ASN A 79 -14.92 10.28 14.80
CA ASN A 79 -15.63 9.26 15.58
C ASN A 79 -14.75 8.63 16.67
N LEU A 80 -13.44 8.45 16.43
CA LEU A 80 -12.51 7.90 17.41
C LEU A 80 -12.19 8.93 18.49
N GLU A 81 -11.97 10.19 18.12
CA GLU A 81 -11.73 11.28 19.07
C GLU A 81 -12.94 11.50 19.98
N GLU A 82 -14.16 11.46 19.43
CA GLU A 82 -15.39 11.50 20.22
C GLU A 82 -15.51 10.29 21.16
N ALA A 83 -15.25 9.07 20.67
CA ALA A 83 -15.31 7.86 21.48
C ALA A 83 -14.27 7.87 22.63
N LEU A 84 -13.04 8.28 22.33
CA LEU A 84 -11.97 8.42 23.33
C LEU A 84 -12.31 9.53 24.34
N GLY A 85 -12.85 10.66 23.88
CA GLY A 85 -13.31 11.73 24.74
C GLY A 85 -14.38 11.28 25.74
N ARG A 86 -15.33 10.43 25.32
CA ARG A 86 -16.31 9.81 26.21
C ARG A 86 -15.67 8.88 27.24
N ILE A 87 -14.78 7.99 26.79
CA ILE A 87 -14.12 7.00 27.67
C ILE A 87 -13.24 7.67 28.73
N LEU A 88 -12.56 8.78 28.38
CA LEU A 88 -11.66 9.49 29.29
C LEU A 88 -12.37 10.48 30.22
N ALA A 89 -13.66 10.75 29.98
CA ALA A 89 -14.50 11.63 30.81
C ALA A 89 -15.28 10.88 31.90
N GLU A 90 -15.26 9.53 31.89
CA GLU A 90 -15.72 8.64 32.97
C GLU A 90 -14.57 8.24 33.90
#